data_AF-A0A920LFD6-F1
#
_entry.id   AF-A0A920LFD6-F1
#
_cell.length_a   1.000
_cell.length_b   1.000
_cell.length_c   1.000
_cell.angle_alpha   90.00
_cell.angle_beta   90.00
_cell.angle_gamma   90.00
#
_symmetry.space_group_name_H-M   'P 1'
#
loop_
_entity.id
_entity.type
_entity.pdbx_description
1 polymer ?
#
loop_
_entity_poly.entity_id
_entity_poly.type
_entity_poly.pdbx_seq_one_letter_code
_entity_poly.pdbx_strand_id
1 'polypeptide(L)' 'MYYQISQKYNMTLAEMSLAFVNDRPFVTSNIIGATSMDQLKENINSINIKLSDDIISEINKVNEEIPNPAP' A
#
# COMPACT_ATOMS: atom_id res chain seq x y z
N MET A 1 -13.55 -0.86 -2.00
CA MET A 1 -12.63 -1.45 -0.99
C MET A 1 -11.20 -1.44 -1.52
N TYR A 2 -10.16 -1.35 -0.67
CA TYR A 2 -8.75 -1.09 -1.05
C TYR A 2 -8.24 -1.88 -2.27
N TYR A 3 -8.58 -3.16 -2.39
CA TYR A 3 -8.23 -4.00 -3.55
C TYR A 3 -8.74 -3.43 -4.89
N GLN A 4 -9.91 -2.81 -4.93
CA GLN A 4 -10.43 -2.18 -6.15
C GLN A 4 -9.61 -0.95 -6.56
N ILE A 5 -9.08 -0.22 -5.59
CA ILE A 5 -8.19 0.93 -5.85
C ILE A 5 -6.90 0.42 -6.48
N SER A 6 -6.27 -0.61 -5.93
CA SER A 6 -5.04 -1.16 -6.48
C SER A 6 -5.24 -1.67 -7.93
N GLN A 7 -6.35 -2.35 -8.20
CA GLN A 7 -6.71 -2.77 -9.56
C GLN A 7 -6.93 -1.59 -10.51
N LYS A 8 -7.61 -0.53 -10.07
CA LYS A 8 -7.85 0.69 -10.87
C LYS A 8 -6.54 1.36 -11.32
N TYR A 9 -5.51 1.31 -10.48
CA TYR A 9 -4.21 1.94 -10.75
C TYR A 9 -3.12 0.94 -11.19
N ASN A 10 -3.50 -0.26 -11.64
CA ASN A 10 -2.60 -1.30 -12.15
C ASN A 10 -1.44 -1.65 -11.20
N MET A 11 -1.72 -1.74 -9.90
CA MET A 11 -0.78 -2.16 -8.87
C MET A 11 -1.35 -3.33 -8.06
N THR A 12 -0.47 -4.14 -7.48
CA THR A 12 -0.95 -5.15 -6.54
C THR A 12 -1.37 -4.50 -5.22
N LEU A 13 -2.19 -5.21 -4.44
CA LEU A 13 -2.59 -4.70 -3.12
C LEU A 13 -1.38 -4.59 -2.18
N ALA A 14 -0.44 -5.52 -2.28
CA ALA A 14 0.78 -5.52 -1.47
C ALA A 14 1.66 -4.29 -1.83
N GLU A 15 1.87 -4.04 -3.12
CA GLU A 15 2.57 -2.87 -3.63
C GLU A 15 1.96 -1.56 -3.13
N MET A 16 0.64 -1.39 -3.28
CA MET A 16 -0.07 -0.20 -2.82
C MET A 16 0.07 0.01 -1.30
N SER A 17 -0.08 -1.07 -0.53
CA SER A 17 -0.05 -1.01 0.93
C SER A 17 1.35 -0.67 1.44
N LEU A 18 2.39 -1.29 0.88
CA LEU A 18 3.77 -1.03 1.27
C LEU A 18 4.21 0.37 0.83
N ALA A 19 3.83 0.83 -0.36
CA ALA A 19 4.09 2.19 -0.82
C ALA A 19 3.44 3.23 0.10
N PHE A 20 2.20 2.98 0.57
CA PHE A 20 1.53 3.86 1.53
C PHE A 20 2.29 3.98 2.86
N VAL A 21 2.87 2.88 3.36
CA VAL A 21 3.67 2.85 4.59
C VAL A 21 5.01 3.56 4.39
N ASN A 22 5.67 3.32 3.25
CA ASN A 22 6.97 3.93 2.91
C ASN A 22 6.89 5.46 2.84
N ASP A 23 5.75 6.02 2.41
CA ASP A 23 5.55 7.48 2.25
C ASP A 23 5.29 8.21 3.59
N ARG A 24 5.10 7.50 4.70
CA ARG A 24 4.81 8.14 5.99
C ARG A 24 6.07 8.76 6.58
N PRO A 25 6.05 10.06 6.95
CA PRO A 25 7.26 10.77 7.41
C PRO A 25 7.84 10.25 8.73
N PHE A 26 7.05 9.50 9.50
CA PHE A 26 7.44 8.91 10.78
C PHE A 26 7.94 7.46 10.66
N VAL A 27 7.94 6.88 9.45
CA VAL A 27 8.42 5.51 9.22
C VAL A 27 9.88 5.56 8.76
N THR A 28 10.79 5.02 9.59
CA THR A 28 12.21 4.90 9.23
C THR A 28 12.47 3.74 8.27
N SER A 29 11.79 2.61 8.49
CA SER A 29 11.93 1.39 7.69
C SER A 29 10.66 0.55 7.77
N ASN A 30 10.33 -0.12 6.68
CA ASN A 30 9.21 -1.03 6.55
C ASN A 30 9.72 -2.49 6.58
N ILE A 31 9.18 -3.31 7.48
CA ILE A 31 9.60 -4.72 7.64
C ILE A 31 8.80 -5.58 6.67
N ILE A 32 9.46 -6.11 5.65
CA ILE A 32 8.83 -6.97 4.63
C ILE A 32 8.86 -8.43 5.09
N GLY A 33 7.68 -9.05 5.16
CA GLY A 33 7.52 -10.51 5.29
C GLY A 33 7.19 -11.16 3.95
N ALA A 34 7.91 -12.22 3.60
CA ALA A 34 7.65 -13.02 2.40
C ALA A 34 8.04 -14.49 2.65
N THR A 35 7.27 -15.43 2.10
CA THR A 35 7.58 -16.87 2.14
C THR A 35 8.03 -17.42 0.79
N SER A 36 7.97 -16.59 -0.27
CA SER A 36 8.47 -16.91 -1.60
C SER A 36 9.30 -15.78 -2.20
N MET A 37 10.15 -16.11 -3.18
CA MET A 37 10.94 -15.11 -3.91
C MET A 37 10.08 -14.15 -4.73
N ASP A 38 8.92 -14.59 -5.21
CA ASP A 38 8.02 -13.77 -5.99
C ASP A 38 7.34 -12.71 -5.12
N GLN A 39 6.88 -13.10 -3.92
CA GLN A 39 6.39 -12.15 -2.92
C GLN A 39 7.47 -11.15 -2.51
N LEU A 40 8.71 -11.62 -2.30
CA LEU A 40 9.80 -10.73 -1.93
C LEU A 40 10.05 -9.70 -3.04
N LYS A 41 10.10 -10.12 -4.31
CA LYS A 41 10.29 -9.24 -5.47
C LYS A 41 9.15 -8.22 -5.60
N GLU A 42 7.90 -8.67 -5.47
CA GLU A 42 6.71 -7.82 -5.47
C GLU A 42 6.80 -6.76 -4.35
N ASN A 43 7.08 -7.21 -3.13
CA ASN A 43 7.09 -6.34 -1.96
C ASN A 43 8.20 -5.29 -2.01
N ILE A 44 9.42 -5.66 -2.43
CA ILE A 44 10.53 -4.69 -2.53
C ILE A 44 10.33 -3.69 -3.66
N ASN A 45 9.58 -4.05 -4.72
CA ASN A 45 9.28 -3.14 -5.82
C ASN A 45 8.41 -1.95 -5.39
N SER A 46 7.71 -2.06 -4.25
CA SER A 46 6.90 -0.97 -3.68
C SER A 46 7.69 0.32 -3.42
N ILE A 47 9.03 0.25 -3.27
CA ILE A 47 9.88 1.44 -3.11
C ILE A 47 9.86 2.37 -4.33
N ASN A 48 9.54 1.84 -5.52
CA ASN A 48 9.50 2.60 -6.76
C ASN A 48 8.10 3.19 -7.05
N ILE A 49 7.12 2.90 -6.20
CA ILE A 49 5.73 3.33 -6.38
C ILE A 49 5.50 4.59 -5.57
N LYS A 50 5.11 5.66 -6.25
CA LYS A 50 4.65 6.90 -5.63
C LYS A 50 3.14 7.01 -5.79
N LEU A 51 2.43 7.08 -4.67
CA LEU A 51 0.98 7.27 -4.67
C LEU A 51 0.69 8.74 -4.99
N SER A 52 -0.17 8.98 -5.99
CA SER A 52 -0.66 10.33 -6.28
C SER A 52 -1.69 10.77 -5.23
N ASP A 53 -1.92 12.08 -5.16
CA ASP A 53 -2.93 12.65 -4.25
C ASP A 53 -4.33 12.06 -4.48
N ASP A 54 -4.67 11.70 -5.71
CA ASP A 54 -5.93 11.03 -6.06
C ASP A 54 -6.03 9.63 -5.42
N ILE A 55 -4.95 8.85 -5.49
CA ILE A 55 -4.90 7.50 -4.89
C ILE A 55 -5.01 7.62 -3.36
N ILE A 56 -4.29 8.57 -2.77
CA ILE A 56 -4.35 8.84 -1.32
C ILE A 56 -5.76 9.28 -0.91
N SER A 57 -6.44 10.11 -1.70
CA SER A 57 -7.82 10.51 -1.45
C SER A 57 -8.78 9.32 -1.45
N GLU A 58 -8.63 8.40 -2.40
CA GLU A 58 -9.45 7.18 -2.45
C GLU A 58 -9.18 6.24 -1.26
N ILE A 59 -7.92 6.08 -0.85
CA ILE A 59 -7.53 5.32 0.34
C ILE A 59 -8.19 5.92 1.59
N ASN A 60 -8.12 7.25 1.74
CA ASN A 60 -8.69 7.95 2.89
C ASN A 60 -10.21 7.79 2.97
N LYS A 61 -10.92 7.84 1.84
CA LYS A 61 -12.38 7.59 1.81
C LYS A 61 -12.75 6.21 2.36
N VAL A 62 -11.99 5.17 1.97
CA VAL A 62 -12.23 3.81 2.51
C VAL A 62 -11.94 3.76 4.02
N ASN A 63 -10.90 4.45 4.49
CA ASN A 63 -10.58 4.51 5.92
C ASN A 63 -11.63 5.30 6.73
N GLU A 64 -12.23 6.35 6.16
CA GLU A 64 -13.32 7.11 6.77
C GLU A 64 -14.59 6.26 6.91
N GLU A 65 -14.90 5.42 5.93
CA GLU A 65 -16.04 4.50 5.97
C GLU A 65 -15.82 3.35 6.97
N ILE A 66 -14.60 2.83 7.04
CA ILE A 66 -14.23 1.69 7.89
C ILE A 66 -12.95 2.04 8.67
N PRO A 67 -13.07 2.83 9.74
CA PRO A 67 -11.91 3.25 10.51
C PRO A 67 -11.38 2.11 11.38
N ASN A 68 -10.05 1.93 11.37
CA ASN A 68 -9.32 0.99 12.23
C ASN A 68 -9.98 -0.41 12.38
N PRO A 69 -10.27 -1.12 11.26
CA PRO A 69 -10.97 -2.40 11.31
C PRO A 69 -10.16 -3.52 12.00
N ALA A 70 -8.84 -3.36 12.09
CA ALA A 70 -7.92 -4.28 12.75
C ALA A 70 -6.95 -3.45 13.62
N PRO A 71 -7.23 -3.30 14.93
CA PRO A 71 -6.39 -2.55 15.87
C PRO A 71 -5.13 -3.30 16.29
#